data_AF-A0A7J0FAV9-F1
#
_entry.id   AF-A0A7J0FAV9-F1
#
_cell.length_a   1.000
_cell.length_b   1.000
_cell.length_c   1.000
_cell.angle_alpha   90.00
_cell.angle_beta   90.00
_cell.angle_gamma   90.00
#
_symmetry.space_group_name_H-M   'P 1'
#
loop_
_entity.id
_entity.type
_entity.pdbx_description
1 polymer ?
#
loop_
_entity_poly.entity_id
_entity_poly.type
_entity_poly.pdbx_seq_one_letter_code
_entity_poly.pdbx_strand_id
1 'polypeptide(L)'
;MDGGRDAQVNAGDGGDSGVQIHHARRLPDFLQSVNLKYVKLGYHCLISNLLTLCLIPVMAVILIEASQMNPNDIRLLWLHLKYNLVSIVILSAVLVFGSTVYLTTRPRSVYLVDYCCYRAPDKLKASFHQFMEHSRLSGVFDESSLEFQRKILERSGLGEETYAPEAMFFIPPRPSMAAAR
;
A
#
# COMPACT_ATOMS: atom_id res chain seq x y z
N MET A 1 -68.91 23.03 -26.52
CA MET A 1 -68.70 22.67 -25.11
C MET A 1 -69.28 21.29 -24.93
N ASP A 2 -68.49 20.44 -24.28
CA ASP A 2 -68.81 19.13 -23.71
C ASP A 2 -68.65 17.85 -24.56
N GLY A 3 -67.84 16.93 -23.99
CA GLY A 3 -68.06 15.49 -23.96
C GLY A 3 -67.59 14.60 -25.11
N GLY A 4 -66.64 13.69 -24.82
CA GLY A 4 -66.61 12.36 -25.44
C GLY A 4 -65.23 11.79 -25.80
N ARG A 5 -64.65 11.00 -24.89
CA ARG A 5 -63.52 10.08 -25.14
C ARG A 5 -64.02 8.81 -25.84
N ASP A 6 -63.17 8.19 -26.66
CA ASP A 6 -62.90 6.73 -26.77
C ASP A 6 -61.57 6.61 -27.55
N ALA A 7 -60.42 6.33 -26.92
CA ALA A 7 -59.91 5.02 -26.52
C ALA A 7 -59.63 4.06 -27.70
N GLN A 8 -58.36 3.97 -28.12
CA GLN A 8 -57.82 2.71 -28.61
C GLN A 8 -56.32 2.56 -28.24
N VAL A 9 -56.02 1.34 -27.80
CA VAL A 9 -54.82 0.83 -27.12
C VAL A 9 -53.81 0.26 -28.12
N ASN A 10 -52.50 0.42 -27.86
CA ASN A 10 -51.42 -0.55 -28.14
C ASN A 10 -50.14 -0.04 -27.43
N ALA A 11 -49.58 -0.65 -26.38
CA ALA A 11 -48.96 -1.97 -26.19
C ALA A 11 -47.55 -2.10 -26.81
N GLY A 12 -46.54 -2.30 -25.95
CA GLY A 12 -45.15 -2.70 -26.26
C GLY A 12 -44.29 -1.56 -26.83
N ASP A 13 -42.98 -1.46 -26.61
CA ASP A 13 -41.98 -2.48 -26.27
C ASP A 13 -40.72 -1.76 -25.73
N GLY A 14 -39.92 -2.46 -24.93
CA GLY A 14 -38.65 -1.97 -24.39
C GLY A 14 -37.59 -1.78 -25.47
N GLY A 15 -36.62 -0.89 -25.22
CA GLY A 15 -35.50 -0.72 -26.15
C GLY A 15 -34.56 0.42 -25.80
N ASP A 16 -33.54 0.09 -25.03
CA ASP A 16 -32.16 0.55 -25.16
C ASP A 16 -31.87 2.07 -25.08
N SER A 17 -31.44 2.50 -23.89
CA SER A 17 -30.75 3.78 -23.67
C SER A 17 -29.34 3.73 -24.29
N GLY A 18 -29.26 4.01 -25.59
CA GLY A 18 -28.01 4.21 -26.31
C GLY A 18 -27.27 5.46 -25.81
N VAL A 19 -26.32 5.28 -24.90
CA VAL A 19 -25.33 6.32 -24.55
C VAL A 19 -24.31 6.40 -25.68
N GLN A 20 -24.46 7.38 -26.57
CA GLN A 20 -23.43 7.70 -27.57
C GLN A 20 -22.27 8.47 -26.91
N ILE A 21 -21.16 7.78 -26.65
CA ILE A 21 -19.88 8.41 -26.32
C ILE A 21 -19.14 8.68 -27.62
N HIS A 22 -19.18 9.92 -28.11
CA HIS A 22 -18.34 10.39 -29.20
C HIS A 22 -16.86 10.41 -28.75
N HIS A 23 -16.10 9.38 -29.09
CA HIS A 23 -14.64 9.43 -29.04
C HIS A 23 -14.08 10.01 -30.34
N ALA A 24 -13.71 11.28 -30.31
CA ALA A 24 -12.87 11.88 -31.35
C ALA A 24 -11.48 11.22 -31.30
N ARG A 25 -11.21 10.26 -32.19
CA ARG A 25 -9.84 9.77 -32.45
C ARG A 25 -9.06 10.87 -33.16
N ARG A 26 -8.38 11.72 -32.40
CA ARG A 26 -7.24 12.49 -32.91
C ARG A 26 -6.10 11.51 -33.22
N LEU A 27 -5.62 11.50 -34.46
CA LEU A 27 -4.43 10.75 -34.86
C LEU A 27 -3.23 11.17 -33.98
N PRO A 28 -2.41 10.24 -33.45
CA PRO A 28 -1.22 10.60 -32.70
C PRO A 28 -0.11 11.11 -33.63
N ASP A 29 0.46 12.26 -33.32
CA ASP A 29 1.64 12.83 -33.99
C ASP A 29 2.90 12.00 -33.69
N PHE A 30 3.18 11.02 -34.56
CA PHE A 30 4.32 10.12 -34.41
C PHE A 30 5.67 10.87 -34.39
N LEU A 31 5.81 11.97 -35.14
CA LEU A 31 7.06 12.75 -35.19
C LEU A 31 7.45 13.36 -33.84
N GLN A 32 6.46 13.79 -33.04
CA GLN A 32 6.72 14.36 -31.71
C GLN A 32 7.17 13.28 -30.72
N SER A 33 6.59 12.09 -30.80
CA SER A 33 6.96 10.93 -29.97
C SER A 33 8.35 10.37 -30.29
N VAL A 34 8.76 10.39 -31.56
CA VAL A 34 10.08 9.90 -32.00
C VAL A 34 11.18 10.84 -31.53
N ASN A 35 10.99 12.16 -31.65
CA ASN A 35 11.94 13.16 -31.12
C ASN A 35 12.06 13.05 -29.59
N LEU A 36 10.95 12.93 -28.86
CA LEU A 36 10.96 12.72 -27.40
C LEU A 36 11.64 11.41 -26.97
N LYS A 37 11.55 10.34 -27.77
CA LYS A 37 12.19 9.05 -27.49
C LYS A 37 13.72 9.13 -27.62
N TYR A 38 14.23 9.81 -28.66
CA TYR A 38 15.68 10.04 -28.82
C TYR A 38 16.22 11.08 -27.84
N VAL A 39 15.44 12.11 -27.52
CA VAL A 39 15.78 13.10 -26.50
C VAL A 39 15.84 12.44 -25.11
N LYS A 40 14.87 11.59 -24.76
CA LYS A 40 14.85 10.86 -23.49
C LYS A 40 15.98 9.82 -23.40
N LEU A 41 16.31 9.15 -24.50
CA LEU A 41 17.46 8.22 -24.57
C LEU A 41 18.80 8.97 -24.50
N GLY A 42 18.89 10.12 -25.18
CA GLY A 42 20.03 11.03 -25.16
C GLY A 42 20.30 11.55 -23.76
N TYR A 43 19.28 12.11 -23.07
CA TYR A 43 19.41 12.55 -21.68
C TYR A 43 19.75 11.41 -20.73
N HIS A 44 19.16 10.21 -20.91
CA HIS A 44 19.49 9.06 -20.09
C HIS A 44 20.96 8.63 -20.28
N CYS A 45 21.46 8.65 -21.52
CA CYS A 45 22.86 8.36 -21.83
C CYS A 45 23.79 9.44 -21.27
N LEU A 46 23.42 10.72 -21.41
CA LEU A 46 24.17 11.87 -20.92
C LEU A 46 24.24 11.87 -19.40
N ILE A 47 23.14 11.61 -18.69
CA ILE A 47 23.09 11.51 -17.22
C ILE A 47 23.87 10.28 -16.76
N SER A 48 23.70 9.13 -17.42
CA SER A 48 24.39 7.89 -17.07
C SER A 48 25.92 7.98 -17.28
N ASN A 49 26.38 8.79 -18.25
CA ASN A 49 27.79 8.99 -18.55
C ASN A 49 28.30 10.39 -18.17
N LEU A 50 27.50 11.17 -17.44
CA LEU A 50 27.82 12.56 -17.10
C LEU A 50 29.09 12.62 -16.25
N LEU A 51 29.18 11.70 -15.28
CA LEU A 51 30.35 11.54 -14.43
C LEU A 51 31.58 11.25 -15.30
N THR A 52 31.49 10.31 -16.24
CA THR A 52 32.61 9.99 -17.15
C THR A 52 33.00 11.20 -18.01
N LEU A 53 32.02 11.91 -18.58
CA LEU A 53 32.24 13.11 -19.42
C LEU A 53 32.89 14.26 -18.64
N CYS A 54 32.54 14.44 -17.36
CA CYS A 54 33.14 15.45 -16.49
C CYS A 54 34.49 15.01 -15.91
N LEU A 55 34.70 13.70 -15.67
CA LEU A 55 35.95 13.19 -15.11
C LEU A 55 37.10 13.28 -16.11
N ILE A 56 36.88 13.02 -17.41
CA ILE A 56 37.92 13.09 -18.44
C ILE A 56 38.64 14.46 -18.48
N PRO A 57 37.95 15.62 -18.58
CA PRO A 57 38.62 16.92 -18.59
C PRO A 57 39.25 17.26 -17.24
N VAL A 58 38.65 16.84 -16.12
CA VAL A 58 39.26 17.02 -14.78
C VAL A 58 40.59 16.27 -14.68
N MET A 59 40.64 15.02 -15.14
CA MET A 59 41.88 14.23 -15.17
C MET A 59 42.92 14.84 -16.10
N ALA A 60 42.51 15.38 -17.25
CA ALA A 60 43.41 16.07 -18.18
C ALA A 60 44.02 17.33 -17.56
N VAL A 61 43.23 18.15 -16.86
CA VAL A 61 43.70 19.34 -16.15
C VAL A 61 44.69 18.96 -15.05
N ILE A 62 44.38 17.95 -14.23
CA ILE A 62 45.29 17.46 -13.18
C ILE A 62 46.62 17.00 -13.78
N LEU A 63 46.60 16.33 -14.94
CA LEU A 63 47.81 15.84 -15.60
C LEU A 63 48.68 16.98 -16.15
N ILE A 64 48.06 18.02 -16.73
CA ILE A 64 48.75 19.21 -17.24
C ILE A 64 49.42 19.97 -16.08
N GLU A 65 48.70 20.16 -14.98
CA GLU A 65 49.20 20.83 -13.77
C GLU A 65 50.33 20.01 -13.12
N ALA A 66 50.18 18.69 -13.04
CA ALA A 66 51.20 17.80 -12.50
C ALA A 66 52.50 17.82 -13.32
N SER A 67 52.42 18.01 -14.64
CA SER A 67 53.59 18.12 -15.52
C SER A 67 54.38 19.41 -15.33
N GLN A 68 53.77 20.46 -14.77
CA GLN A 68 54.40 21.78 -14.57
C GLN A 68 54.95 21.96 -13.15
N MET A 69 54.69 21.01 -12.24
CA MET A 69 54.96 21.16 -10.82
C MET A 69 56.44 20.91 -10.45
N ASN A 70 57.05 21.84 -9.72
CA ASN A 70 58.44 21.76 -9.27
C ASN A 70 58.61 20.71 -8.15
N PRO A 71 59.71 19.95 -8.07
CA PRO A 71 59.97 18.98 -6.99
C PRO A 71 59.83 19.55 -5.56
N ASN A 72 60.08 20.83 -5.35
CA ASN A 72 59.87 21.48 -4.05
C ASN A 72 58.39 21.67 -3.70
N ASP A 73 57.54 21.97 -4.69
CA ASP A 73 56.09 22.10 -4.52
C ASP A 73 55.45 20.72 -4.27
N ILE A 74 55.97 19.67 -4.92
CA ILE A 74 55.56 18.29 -4.66
C ILE A 74 55.86 17.89 -3.21
N ARG A 75 56.99 18.33 -2.64
CA ARG A 75 57.35 18.03 -1.24
C ARG A 75 56.44 18.75 -0.23
N LEU A 76 56.06 20.00 -0.51
CA LEU A 76 55.11 20.76 0.30
C LEU A 76 53.69 20.16 0.18
N LEU A 77 53.27 19.82 -1.04
CA LEU A 77 52.02 19.13 -1.31
C LEU A 77 51.99 17.78 -0.60
N TRP A 78 53.08 17.02 -0.61
CA TRP A 78 53.20 15.73 0.08
C TRP A 78 53.02 15.84 1.60
N LEU A 79 53.60 16.86 2.23
CA LEU A 79 53.41 17.10 3.67
C LEU A 79 51.96 17.46 3.99
N HIS A 80 51.35 18.35 3.20
CA HIS A 80 49.95 18.73 3.35
C HIS A 80 49.00 17.56 3.06
N LEU A 81 49.31 16.76 2.03
CA LEU A 81 48.56 15.58 1.64
C LEU A 81 48.70 14.49 2.70
N LYS A 82 49.85 14.31 3.34
CA LYS A 82 50.05 13.32 4.41
C LYS A 82 49.22 13.63 5.66
N TYR A 83 49.18 14.89 6.11
CA TYR A 83 48.31 15.28 7.23
C TYR A 83 46.83 15.19 6.86
N ASN A 84 46.44 15.62 5.66
CA ASN A 84 45.07 15.48 5.17
C ASN A 84 44.67 14.02 4.91
N LEU A 85 45.60 13.16 4.48
CA LEU A 85 45.38 11.74 4.24
C LEU A 85 45.02 11.04 5.54
N VAL A 86 45.74 11.32 6.63
CA VAL A 86 45.40 10.79 7.95
C VAL A 86 43.99 11.23 8.37
N SER A 87 43.65 12.51 8.23
CA SER A 87 42.31 13.03 8.52
C SER A 87 41.22 12.40 7.64
N ILE A 88 41.46 12.24 6.33
CA ILE A 88 40.54 11.62 5.37
C ILE A 88 40.36 10.13 5.68
N VAL A 89 41.44 9.42 6.03
CA VAL A 89 41.39 8.00 6.42
C VAL A 89 40.59 7.82 7.70
N ILE A 90 40.79 8.69 8.71
CA ILE A 90 40.00 8.64 9.94
C ILE A 90 38.53 8.96 9.66
N LEU A 91 38.23 10.02 8.91
CA LEU A 91 36.86 10.41 8.57
C LEU A 91 36.15 9.31 7.77
N SER A 92 36.82 8.74 6.77
CA SER A 92 36.27 7.63 5.98
C SER A 92 36.06 6.38 6.81
N ALA A 93 36.98 6.04 7.72
CA ALA A 93 36.80 4.92 8.65
C ALA A 93 35.57 5.14 9.56
N VAL A 94 35.39 6.34 10.11
CA VAL A 94 34.21 6.70 10.92
C VAL A 94 32.93 6.63 10.09
N LEU A 95 32.93 7.14 8.86
CA LEU A 95 31.77 7.09 7.97
C LEU A 95 31.39 5.66 7.59
N VAL A 96 32.37 4.82 7.22
CA VAL A 96 32.15 3.41 6.87
C VAL A 96 31.64 2.64 8.09
N PHE A 97 32.26 2.82 9.25
CA PHE A 97 31.83 2.19 10.49
C PHE A 97 30.41 2.62 10.88
N GLY A 98 30.14 3.93 10.92
CA GLY A 98 28.83 4.49 11.23
C GLY A 98 27.75 4.04 10.26
N SER A 99 28.04 4.02 8.96
CA SER A 99 27.12 3.52 7.93
C SER A 99 26.84 2.03 8.10
N THR A 100 27.86 1.23 8.41
CA THR A 100 27.72 -0.22 8.63
C THR A 100 26.83 -0.49 9.85
N VAL A 101 27.10 0.18 10.97
CA VAL A 101 26.28 0.06 12.19
C VAL A 101 24.85 0.51 11.90
N TYR A 102 24.66 1.62 11.21
CA TYR A 102 23.33 2.11 10.85
C TYR A 102 22.56 1.11 9.98
N LEU A 103 23.17 0.61 8.90
CA LEU A 103 22.51 -0.33 7.99
C LEU A 103 22.19 -1.68 8.66
N THR A 104 23.02 -2.11 9.61
CA THR A 104 22.82 -3.38 10.33
C THR A 104 21.83 -3.26 11.50
N THR A 105 21.76 -2.08 12.14
CA THR A 105 20.82 -1.81 13.25
C THR A 105 19.44 -1.35 12.79
N ARG A 106 19.31 -0.87 11.55
CA ARG A 106 18.03 -0.53 10.94
C ARG A 106 17.11 -1.76 10.91
N PRO A 107 15.92 -1.71 11.55
CA PRO A 107 14.98 -2.81 11.50
C PRO A 107 14.55 -3.03 10.05
N ARG A 108 14.66 -4.26 9.57
CA ARG A 108 14.17 -4.66 8.25
C ARG A 108 12.66 -4.72 8.30
N SER A 109 11.99 -4.17 7.30
CA SER A 109 10.55 -4.30 7.17
C SER A 109 10.19 -5.77 6.94
N VAL A 110 9.32 -6.30 7.80
CA VAL A 110 8.69 -7.61 7.63
C VAL A 110 7.29 -7.37 7.07
N TYR A 111 6.97 -8.07 5.99
CA TYR A 111 5.70 -7.89 5.28
C TYR A 111 4.84 -9.16 5.41
N LEU A 112 3.53 -8.96 5.58
CA LEU A 112 2.55 -10.02 5.44
C LEU A 112 2.43 -10.37 3.95
N VAL A 113 2.88 -11.56 3.56
CA VAL A 113 2.82 -12.01 2.17
C VAL A 113 1.43 -12.48 1.80
N ASP A 114 0.80 -13.25 2.69
CA ASP A 114 -0.54 -13.81 2.50
C ASP A 114 -1.18 -14.13 3.86
N TYR A 115 -2.52 -14.16 3.89
CA TYR A 115 -3.29 -14.61 5.04
C TYR A 115 -4.58 -15.30 4.58
N CYS A 116 -4.99 -16.33 5.30
CA CYS A 116 -6.29 -16.97 5.10
C CYS A 116 -7.05 -17.04 6.43
N CYS A 117 -8.30 -16.63 6.41
CA CYS A 117 -9.21 -16.74 7.55
C CYS A 117 -10.39 -17.64 7.18
N TYR A 118 -10.83 -18.47 8.11
CA TYR A 118 -12.06 -19.23 7.95
C TYR A 118 -13.28 -18.32 8.19
N ARG A 119 -14.19 -18.25 7.22
CA ARG A 119 -15.50 -17.64 7.39
C ARG A 119 -16.52 -18.75 7.64
N ALA A 120 -17.16 -18.71 8.81
CA ALA A 120 -18.21 -19.65 9.14
C ALA A 120 -19.43 -19.50 8.18
N PRO A 121 -20.20 -20.58 7.97
CA PRO A 121 -21.44 -20.52 7.20
C PRO A 121 -22.46 -19.56 7.84
N ASP A 122 -23.28 -18.89 7.03
CA ASP A 122 -24.26 -17.90 7.51
C ASP A 122 -25.30 -18.46 8.49
N LYS A 123 -25.52 -19.79 8.53
CA LYS A 123 -26.38 -20.44 9.53
C LYS A 123 -25.87 -20.27 10.98
N LEU A 124 -24.59 -19.94 11.15
CA LEU A 124 -23.95 -19.71 12.44
C LEU A 124 -23.84 -18.22 12.77
N LYS A 125 -24.40 -17.33 11.94
CA LYS A 125 -24.45 -15.90 12.22
C LYS A 125 -25.50 -15.64 13.30
N ALA A 126 -25.12 -14.92 14.34
CA ALA A 126 -25.97 -14.57 15.47
C ALA A 126 -26.15 -13.05 15.52
N SER A 127 -27.33 -12.58 15.10
CA SER A 127 -27.73 -11.20 15.31
C SER A 127 -28.04 -10.94 16.79
N PHE A 128 -27.96 -9.68 17.23
CA PHE A 128 -28.25 -9.31 18.60
C PHE A 128 -29.69 -9.67 18.99
N HIS A 129 -30.63 -9.45 18.07
CA HIS A 129 -32.03 -9.83 18.28
C HIS A 129 -32.18 -11.33 18.47
N GLN A 130 -31.61 -12.15 17.58
CA GLN A 130 -31.72 -13.60 17.67
C GLN A 130 -31.06 -14.14 18.95
N PHE A 131 -29.91 -13.60 19.31
CA PHE A 131 -29.20 -13.98 20.53
C PHE A 131 -30.02 -13.62 21.78
N MET A 132 -30.56 -12.40 21.86
CA MET A 132 -31.39 -11.98 23.00
C MET A 132 -32.68 -12.80 23.12
N GLU A 133 -33.31 -13.13 21.99
CA GLU A 133 -34.50 -13.98 21.96
C GLU A 133 -34.18 -15.40 22.45
N HIS A 134 -33.08 -15.99 21.98
CA HIS A 134 -32.62 -17.31 22.46
C HIS A 134 -32.30 -17.28 23.96
N SER A 135 -31.65 -16.23 24.46
CA SER A 135 -31.38 -16.07 25.89
C SER A 135 -32.68 -16.02 26.70
N ARG A 136 -33.69 -15.28 26.22
CA ARG A 136 -35.01 -15.22 26.88
C ARG A 136 -35.72 -16.58 26.86
N LEU A 137 -35.74 -17.25 25.70
CA LEU A 137 -36.36 -18.56 25.52
C LEU A 137 -35.65 -19.70 26.26
N SER A 138 -34.36 -19.54 26.60
CA SER A 138 -33.62 -20.51 27.40
C SER A 138 -34.20 -20.70 28.80
N GLY A 139 -34.90 -19.69 29.34
CA GLY A 139 -35.49 -19.70 30.67
C GLY A 139 -34.48 -19.67 31.83
N VAL A 140 -33.18 -19.51 31.55
CA VAL A 140 -32.11 -19.52 32.56
C VAL A 140 -31.84 -18.13 33.13
N PHE A 141 -32.12 -17.07 32.36
CA PHE A 141 -31.80 -15.69 32.71
C PHE A 141 -33.04 -14.95 33.21
N ASP A 142 -32.88 -14.20 34.31
CA ASP A 142 -33.86 -13.23 34.76
C ASP A 142 -33.76 -11.93 33.96
N GLU A 143 -34.75 -11.03 34.11
CA GLU A 143 -34.80 -9.79 33.33
C GLU A 143 -33.58 -8.89 33.59
N SER A 144 -33.01 -8.92 34.81
CA SER A 144 -31.81 -8.13 35.13
C SER A 144 -30.56 -8.67 34.41
N SER A 145 -30.43 -9.99 34.30
CA SER A 145 -29.35 -10.64 33.53
C SER A 145 -29.51 -10.42 32.02
N LEU A 146 -30.74 -10.49 31.50
CA LEU A 146 -31.02 -10.19 30.08
C LEU A 146 -30.65 -8.74 29.74
N GLU A 147 -31.01 -7.79 30.60
CA GLU A 147 -30.67 -6.38 30.43
C GLU A 147 -29.15 -6.13 30.52
N PHE A 148 -28.45 -6.86 31.39
CA PHE A 148 -26.99 -6.83 31.45
C PHE A 148 -26.36 -7.40 30.17
N GLN A 149 -26.88 -8.52 29.67
CA GLN A 149 -26.41 -9.18 28.45
C GLN A 149 -26.61 -8.28 27.22
N ARG A 150 -27.74 -7.59 27.13
CA ARG A 150 -28.02 -6.59 26.08
C ARG A 150 -26.98 -5.45 26.10
N LYS A 151 -26.68 -4.91 27.28
CA LYS A 151 -25.63 -3.87 27.43
C LYS A 151 -24.24 -4.37 27.03
N ILE A 152 -23.94 -5.65 27.27
CA ILE A 152 -22.69 -6.26 26.80
C ILE A 152 -22.66 -6.29 25.28
N LEU A 153 -23.71 -6.77 24.61
CA LEU A 153 -23.76 -6.82 23.14
C LEU A 153 -23.51 -5.44 22.54
N GLU A 154 -24.21 -4.41 23.02
CA GLU A 154 -24.10 -3.02 22.55
C GLU A 154 -22.70 -2.40 22.75
N ARG A 155 -21.89 -2.93 23.67
CA ARG A 155 -20.59 -2.34 24.06
C ARG A 155 -19.38 -3.23 23.77
N SER A 156 -19.59 -4.47 23.36
CA SER A 156 -18.53 -5.47 23.13
C SER A 156 -17.71 -5.24 21.85
N GLY A 157 -18.22 -4.43 20.93
CA GLY A 157 -17.64 -4.27 19.58
C GLY A 157 -17.97 -5.43 18.64
N LEU A 158 -18.78 -6.41 19.07
CA LEU A 158 -19.37 -7.41 18.18
C LEU A 158 -20.41 -6.74 17.28
N GLY A 159 -20.54 -7.22 16.04
CA GLY A 159 -21.54 -6.73 15.09
C GLY A 159 -22.66 -7.75 14.88
N GLU A 160 -23.69 -7.35 14.15
CA GLU A 160 -24.80 -8.22 13.72
C GLU A 160 -24.35 -9.39 12.82
N GLU A 161 -23.13 -9.31 12.28
CA GLU A 161 -22.50 -10.31 11.42
C GLU A 161 -21.56 -11.27 12.17
N THR A 162 -21.65 -11.29 13.51
CA THR A 162 -20.82 -12.17 14.36
C THR A 162 -21.32 -13.61 14.27
N TYR A 163 -20.38 -14.56 14.23
CA TYR A 163 -20.70 -15.99 14.21
C TYR A 163 -20.52 -16.60 15.61
N ALA A 164 -21.44 -17.48 16.00
CA ALA A 164 -21.41 -18.18 17.27
C ALA A 164 -21.32 -19.71 17.06
N PRO A 165 -20.86 -20.49 18.06
CA PRO A 165 -20.85 -21.94 17.98
C PRO A 165 -22.26 -22.51 17.79
N GLU A 166 -22.38 -23.62 17.05
CA GLU A 166 -23.67 -24.27 16.74
C GLU A 166 -24.47 -24.62 18.01
N ALA A 167 -23.77 -24.92 19.10
CA ALA A 167 -24.36 -25.17 20.42
C ALA A 167 -25.27 -24.04 20.95
N MET A 168 -25.03 -22.80 20.55
CA MET A 168 -25.78 -21.62 20.99
C MET A 168 -27.11 -21.43 20.26
N PHE A 169 -27.29 -22.10 19.12
CA PHE A 169 -28.52 -22.02 18.33
C PHE A 169 -29.59 -23.05 18.75
N PHE A 170 -29.30 -23.90 19.74
CA PHE A 170 -30.32 -24.77 20.35
C PHE A 170 -31.07 -24.04 21.46
N ILE A 171 -32.34 -24.40 21.67
CA ILE A 171 -33.16 -23.92 22.78
C ILE A 171 -33.60 -25.14 23.63
N PRO A 172 -33.12 -25.28 24.89
CA PRO A 172 -32.06 -24.50 25.51
C PRO A 172 -30.68 -24.78 24.87
N PRO A 173 -29.68 -23.87 25.02
CA PRO A 173 -28.34 -24.07 24.51
C PRO A 173 -27.70 -25.36 25.03
N ARG A 174 -26.86 -26.00 24.19
CA ARG A 174 -26.20 -27.29 24.52
C ARG A 174 -24.68 -27.14 24.59
N PRO A 175 -24.14 -26.35 25.54
CA PRO A 175 -22.71 -26.12 25.63
C PRO A 175 -21.97 -27.41 25.98
N SER A 176 -20.91 -27.71 25.23
CA SER A 176 -19.95 -28.75 25.54
C SER A 176 -18.58 -28.37 24.99
N MET A 177 -17.50 -28.94 25.52
CA MET A 177 -16.16 -28.69 24.99
C MET A 177 -16.02 -29.11 23.52
N ALA A 178 -16.78 -30.14 23.10
CA ALA A 178 -16.79 -30.59 21.71
C ALA A 178 -17.49 -29.59 20.77
N ALA A 179 -18.51 -28.89 21.26
CA ALA A 179 -19.34 -27.98 20.48
C ALA A 179 -18.98 -26.49 20.66
N ALA A 180 -17.83 -26.19 21.27
CA ALA A 180 -17.33 -24.83 21.50
C ALA A 180 -16.50 -24.26 20.34
N ARG A 181 -16.24 -25.07 19.30
CA ARG A 181 -15.43 -24.71 18.12
C ARG A 181 -16.26 -24.09 17.02
#